data_AF-A0A1I3Q1Z2-F1
#
_entry.id   AF-A0A1I3Q1Z2-F1
#
_cell.length_a   1.000
_cell.length_b   1.000
_cell.length_c   1.000
_cell.angle_alpha   90.00
_cell.angle_beta   90.00
_cell.angle_gamma   90.00
#
_symmetry.space_group_name_H-M   'P 1'
#
loop_
_entity.id
_entity.type
_entity.pdbx_description
1 polymer ?
#
loop_
_entity_poly.entity_id
_entity_poly.type
_entity_poly.pdbx_seq_one_letter_code
_entity_poly.pdbx_strand_id
1 'polypeptide(L)' 'MLAEKFFLVLESLIRSGRTYPDGSPRLVSSSPHIPVTLPNPK' A
#
# COMPACT_ATOMS: atom_id res chain seq x y z
N MET A 1 -18.40 -14.10 -21.52
CA MET A 1 -17.19 -13.72 -20.76
C MET A 1 -17.39 -12.38 -20.07
N LEU A 2 -18.27 -12.36 -19.06
CA LEU A 2 -18.59 -11.15 -18.30
C LEU A 2 -17.77 -11.06 -17.00
N ALA A 3 -17.58 -12.21 -16.33
CA ALA A 3 -16.76 -12.32 -15.13
C ALA A 3 -15.30 -11.89 -15.39
N GLU A 4 -14.70 -12.36 -16.47
CA GLU A 4 -13.32 -12.00 -16.85
C GLU A 4 -13.12 -10.48 -17.00
N LYS A 5 -14.08 -9.79 -17.64
CA LYS A 5 -14.04 -8.32 -17.78
C LYS A 5 -14.24 -7.61 -16.44
N PHE A 6 -15.11 -8.13 -15.58
CA PHE A 6 -15.34 -7.58 -14.25
C PHE A 6 -14.09 -7.64 -13.38
N PHE A 7 -13.40 -8.78 -13.36
CA PHE A 7 -12.12 -8.93 -12.65
C PHE A 7 -11.03 -8.04 -13.25
N LEU A 8 -10.95 -7.91 -14.57
CA LEU A 8 -10.03 -6.98 -15.25
C LEU A 8 -10.24 -5.52 -14.81
N VAL A 9 -11.50 -5.07 -14.73
CA VAL A 9 -11.84 -3.72 -14.27
C VAL A 9 -11.48 -3.55 -12.79
N LEU A 10 -11.82 -4.51 -11.93
CA LEU A 10 -11.46 -4.46 -10.51
C LEU A 10 -9.95 -4.38 -10.30
N GLU A 11 -9.18 -5.22 -10.99
CA GLU A 11 -7.73 -5.16 -10.88
C GLU A 11 -7.16 -3.83 -11.40
N SER A 12 -7.74 -3.28 -12.46
CA SER A 12 -7.32 -1.97 -12.99
C SER A 12 -7.55 -0.84 -11.97
N LEU A 13 -8.67 -0.88 -11.25
CA LEU A 13 -9.01 0.09 -10.21
C LEU A 13 -8.10 -0.06 -8.99
N ILE A 14 -7.87 -1.29 -8.54
CA ILE A 14 -7.01 -1.60 -7.39
C ILE A 14 -5.55 -1.23 -7.68
N ARG A 15 -5.05 -1.46 -8.91
CA ARG A 15 -3.69 -1.05 -9.30
C ARG A 15 -3.55 0.46 -9.48
N SER A 16 -4.56 1.12 -10.02
CA SER A 16 -4.54 2.58 -10.21
C SER A 16 -4.62 3.32 -8.87
N GLY A 17 -5.29 2.74 -7.88
CA GLY A 17 -5.47 3.29 -6.53
C GLY A 17 -4.28 3.14 -5.56
N ARG A 18 -3.04 2.98 -6.05
CA ARG A 18 -1.83 3.05 -5.20
C ARG A 18 -1.54 4.47 -4.66
N THR A 19 -2.47 5.39 -4.88
CA THR A 19 -2.49 6.73 -4.33
C THR A 19 -3.55 6.83 -3.23
N TYR A 20 -3.23 7.50 -2.14
CA TYR A 20 -4.17 7.91 -1.10
C TYR A 20 -5.32 8.75 -1.71
N PRO A 21 -6.46 8.93 -1.03
CA PRO A 21 -7.60 9.71 -1.56
C PRO A 21 -7.28 11.17 -1.92
N ASP A 22 -6.12 11.68 -1.50
CA ASP A 22 -5.55 12.97 -1.88
C ASP A 22 -4.68 12.92 -3.15
N GLY A 23 -4.55 11.75 -3.79
CA GLY A 23 -3.70 11.53 -4.95
C GLY A 23 -2.22 11.34 -4.63
N SER A 24 -1.82 11.37 -3.35
CA SER A 24 -0.42 11.20 -2.98
C SER A 24 0.01 9.74 -3.14
N PRO A 25 1.22 9.46 -3.64
CA PRO A 25 1.69 8.09 -3.81
C PRO A 25 1.85 7.40 -2.46
N ARG A 26 1.56 6.09 -2.39
CA ARG A 26 1.84 5.29 -1.20
C ARG A 26 3.33 5.26 -0.92
N LEU A 27 3.77 6.05 0.06
CA LEU A 27 5.16 6.11 0.49
C LEU A 27 5.49 4.87 1.35
N VAL A 28 6.18 3.90 0.76
CA VAL A 28 6.74 2.78 1.52
C VAL A 28 8.15 3.16 1.94
N SER A 29 8.42 3.20 3.24
CA SER A 29 9.78 3.43 3.74
C SER A 29 10.67 2.26 3.31
N SER A 30 11.63 2.52 2.43
CA SER A 30 12.71 1.58 2.10
C SER A 30 13.90 1.68 3.07
N SER A 31 13.76 2.47 4.14
CA SER A 31 14.82 2.63 5.13
C SER A 31 15.12 1.27 5.78
N PRO A 32 16.41 0.93 6.00
CA PRO A 32 16.75 -0.22 6.81
C PRO A 32 16.07 -0.09 8.18
N HIS A 33 15.53 -1.21 8.66
CA HIS A 33 14.94 -1.28 9.98
C HIS A 33 16.04 -1.04 11.02
N ILE A 34 15.99 0.10 11.72
CA ILE A 34 16.89 0.39 12.83
C ILE A 34 16.24 -0.16 14.09
N PRO A 35 16.82 -1.18 14.75
CA PRO A 35 16.28 -1.69 16.00
C PRO A 35 16.35 -0.59 17.07
N VAL A 36 15.19 -0.18 17.59
CA VAL A 36 15.09 0.76 18.70
C VAL A 36 15.15 -0.05 20.00
N THR A 37 16.16 0.20 20.82
CA THR A 37 16.18 -0.29 22.21
C THR A 37 15.19 0.55 23.03
N LEU A 38 14.06 -0.05 23.41
CA LEU A 38 13.12 0.60 24.31
C LEU A 38 13.74 0.73 25.71
N PRO A 39 13.57 1.88 26.39
CA PRO A 39 14.04 2.01 27.76
C PRO A 39 13.30 1.01 28.64
N ASN A 40 14.05 0.28 29.46
CA ASN A 40 13.48 -0.71 30.37
C ASN A 40 12.44 -0.02 31.27
N PRO A 41 11.19 -0.51 31.33
CA PRO A 41 10.25 -0.04 32.35
C PRO A 41 10.86 -0.39 33.71
N LYS A 42 11.07 0.64 34.54
CA LYS A 42 11.48 0.48 35.95
C LYS A 42 10.38 -0.18 36.77
#